data_AF-A0A354T7B7-F1
#
_entry.id   AF-A0A354T7B7-F1
#
_cell.length_a   1.000
_cell.length_b   1.000
_cell.length_c   1.000
_cell.angle_alpha   90.00
_cell.angle_beta   90.00
_cell.angle_gamma   90.00
#
_symmetry.space_group_name_H-M   'P 1'
#
loop_
_entity.id
_entity.type
_entity.pdbx_description
1 polymer ?
#
loop_
_entity_poly.entity_id
_entity_poly.type
_entity_poly.pdbx_seq_one_letter_code
_entity_poly.pdbx_strand_id
1 'polypeptide(L)'
;MEIAGHKTRVILTGDTAQHTPVARGDAFRILQKHAGLRVAEVTEIRRQEVEDYKKAIEAISKGDLRTGFRRLDSLGAFVEIADEVQRHRELAADYIALGRRGEFPLVVSPTHAESAKVTNAIREARREAGQFGAEKKFLQYQNLQWEEAERQLL
;
A
#
# COMPACT_ATOMS: atom_id res chain seq x y z
N MET A 1 0.80 30.00 -17.55
CA MET A 1 1.94 29.12 -17.87
C MET A 1 1.40 28.00 -18.74
N GLU A 2 1.73 28.00 -20.03
CA GLU A 2 1.25 26.96 -20.95
C GLU A 2 2.18 25.75 -20.85
N ILE A 3 1.66 24.63 -20.32
CA ILE A 3 2.47 23.44 -20.00
C ILE A 3 2.75 22.61 -21.28
N ALA A 4 1.93 22.76 -22.32
CA ALA A 4 2.05 22.06 -23.60
C ALA A 4 1.31 22.79 -24.73
N GLY A 5 1.89 22.82 -25.94
CA GLY A 5 1.29 23.43 -27.13
C GLY A 5 0.72 22.41 -28.12
N HIS A 6 0.24 22.88 -29.27
CA HIS A 6 -0.53 22.08 -30.26
C HIS A 6 0.20 20.87 -30.87
N LYS A 7 1.53 20.76 -30.70
CA LYS A 7 2.37 19.66 -31.23
C LYS A 7 2.94 18.75 -30.14
N THR A 8 2.51 18.90 -28.88
CA THR A 8 3.01 18.08 -27.78
C THR A 8 2.39 16.69 -27.84
N ARG A 9 3.23 15.66 -27.66
CA ARG A 9 2.80 14.27 -27.46
C ARG A 9 2.82 13.96 -25.98
N VAL A 10 1.76 13.32 -25.48
CA VAL A 10 1.63 12.91 -24.09
C VAL A 10 1.53 11.39 -24.04
N ILE A 11 2.31 10.78 -23.16
CA ILE A 11 2.18 9.37 -22.80
C ILE A 11 1.66 9.33 -21.37
N LEU A 12 0.50 8.71 -21.18
CA LEU A 12 -0.10 8.51 -19.86
C LEU A 12 0.15 7.08 -19.43
N THR A 13 0.71 6.89 -18.23
CA THR A 13 0.97 5.58 -17.63
C THR A 13 0.33 5.53 -16.25
N GLY A 14 -0.24 4.39 -15.90
CA GLY A 14 -0.99 4.21 -14.66
C GLY A 14 -1.75 2.89 -14.65
N ASP A 15 -2.39 2.60 -13.52
CA ASP A 15 -3.15 1.38 -13.28
C ASP A 15 -4.55 1.76 -12.78
N THR A 16 -5.58 1.35 -13.50
CA THR A 16 -6.98 1.65 -13.14
C THR A 16 -7.50 0.77 -12.01
N ALA A 17 -6.79 -0.30 -11.65
CA ALA A 17 -7.12 -1.15 -10.51
C ALA A 17 -6.58 -0.60 -9.18
N GLN A 18 -5.72 0.43 -9.21
CA GLN A 18 -5.24 1.11 -8.01
C GLN A 18 -6.28 2.10 -7.47
N HIS A 19 -6.08 2.53 -6.21
CA HIS A 19 -6.96 3.50 -5.55
C HIS A 19 -7.16 4.74 -6.42
N THR A 20 -8.43 5.10 -6.63
CA THR A 20 -8.81 6.31 -7.36
C THR A 20 -8.22 7.54 -6.66
N PRO A 21 -7.81 8.59 -7.42
CA PRO A 21 -7.38 9.84 -6.81
C PRO A 21 -8.43 10.36 -5.81
N VAL A 22 -7.95 11.04 -4.77
CA VAL A 22 -8.81 11.77 -3.82
C VAL A 22 -9.60 12.86 -4.55
N ALA A 23 -8.97 13.48 -5.55
CA ALA A 23 -9.62 14.44 -6.44
C ALA A 23 -10.72 13.78 -7.28
N ARG A 24 -11.84 14.47 -7.43
CA ARG A 24 -12.98 13.98 -8.22
C ARG A 24 -12.60 13.82 -9.69
N GLY A 25 -12.71 12.59 -10.22
CA GLY A 25 -12.57 12.33 -11.64
C GLY A 25 -12.18 10.89 -11.95
N ASP A 26 -12.41 10.47 -13.20
CA ASP A 26 -12.09 9.13 -13.69
C ASP A 26 -11.47 9.19 -15.09
N ALA A 27 -10.67 10.25 -15.32
CA ALA A 27 -10.17 10.60 -16.63
C ALA A 27 -9.34 9.48 -17.26
N PHE A 28 -8.51 8.79 -16.47
CA PHE A 28 -7.63 7.73 -16.98
C PHE A 28 -8.43 6.53 -17.52
N ARG A 29 -9.44 6.05 -16.78
CA ARG A 29 -10.32 4.96 -17.27
C ARG A 29 -11.16 5.40 -18.47
N ILE A 30 -11.66 6.63 -18.46
CA ILE A 30 -12.47 7.16 -19.57
C ILE A 30 -11.64 7.26 -20.86
N LEU A 31 -10.40 7.75 -20.77
CA LEU A 31 -9.48 7.80 -21.91
C LEU A 31 -9.19 6.41 -22.47
N GLN A 32 -9.00 5.40 -21.61
CA GLN A 32 -8.78 4.02 -22.04
C GLN A 32 -10.03 3.39 -22.69
N LYS A 33 -11.22 3.59 -22.11
CA LYS A 33 -12.46 2.88 -22.55
C LYS A 33 -13.23 3.59 -23.67
N HIS A 34 -13.16 4.91 -23.74
CA HIS A 34 -14.09 5.70 -24.56
C HIS A 34 -13.42 6.66 -25.55
N ALA A 35 -12.13 6.97 -25.40
CA ALA A 35 -11.46 7.94 -26.29
C ALA A 35 -10.88 7.33 -27.58
N GLY A 36 -11.05 6.03 -27.82
CA GLY A 36 -10.55 5.34 -29.02
C GLY A 36 -9.02 5.34 -29.14
N LEU A 37 -8.31 5.55 -28.02
CA LEU A 37 -6.85 5.55 -27.98
C LEU A 37 -6.31 4.11 -28.07
N ARG A 38 -5.14 3.95 -28.70
CA ARG A 38 -4.40 2.69 -28.61
C ARG A 38 -3.77 2.60 -27.23
N VAL A 39 -4.24 1.66 -26.42
CA VAL A 39 -3.72 1.37 -25.08
C VAL A 39 -2.80 0.15 -25.16
N ALA A 40 -1.63 0.26 -24.55
CA ALA A 40 -0.73 -0.88 -24.33
C ALA A 40 -0.85 -1.30 -22.86
N GLU A 41 -1.09 -2.60 -22.62
CA GLU A 41 -1.20 -3.17 -21.28
C GLU A 41 0.01 -4.06 -20.98
N VAL A 42 0.54 -3.93 -19.76
CA VAL A 42 1.58 -4.82 -19.25
C VAL A 42 0.89 -5.94 -18.48
N THR A 43 0.85 -7.14 -19.06
CA THR A 43 0.12 -8.29 -18.48
C THR A 43 1.02 -9.25 -17.69
N GLU A 44 2.35 -9.10 -17.79
CA GLU A 44 3.31 -10.02 -17.17
C GLU A 44 3.67 -9.59 -15.74
N ILE A 45 3.35 -10.44 -14.76
CA ILE A 45 3.76 -10.27 -13.36
C ILE A 45 5.22 -10.75 -13.19
N ARG A 46 6.13 -9.82 -12.91
CA ARG A 46 7.57 -10.11 -12.72
C ARG A 46 8.06 -10.12 -11.27
N ARG A 47 7.22 -9.71 -10.30
CA ARG A 47 7.67 -9.36 -8.93
C ARG A 47 7.75 -10.54 -7.96
N GLN A 48 6.86 -11.53 -8.06
CA GLN A 48 6.86 -12.68 -7.15
C GLN A 48 7.77 -13.78 -7.71
N GLU A 49 8.89 -14.04 -7.03
CA GLU A 49 9.81 -15.15 -7.35
C GLU A 49 9.26 -16.51 -6.87
N VAL A 50 8.36 -16.51 -5.88
CA VAL A 50 7.68 -17.72 -5.39
C VAL A 50 6.46 -18.01 -6.27
N GLU A 51 6.56 -19.09 -7.04
CA GLU A 51 5.58 -19.49 -8.07
C GLU A 51 4.14 -19.60 -7.54
N ASP A 52 3.96 -20.07 -6.31
CA ASP A 52 2.61 -20.24 -5.73
C ASP A 52 1.98 -18.92 -5.27
N TYR A 53 2.77 -17.98 -4.76
CA TYR A 53 2.30 -16.61 -4.51
C TYR A 53 1.93 -15.92 -5.83
N LYS A 54 2.75 -16.10 -6.86
CA LYS A 54 2.48 -15.54 -8.20
C LYS A 54 1.13 -16.01 -8.74
N LYS A 55 0.86 -17.32 -8.69
CA LYS A 55 -0.42 -17.92 -9.12
C LYS A 55 -1.61 -17.41 -8.31
N ALA A 56 -1.43 -17.20 -7.01
CA ALA A 56 -2.49 -16.65 -6.16
C ALA A 56 -2.84 -15.21 -6.58
N ILE A 57 -1.83 -14.35 -6.77
CA ILE A 57 -2.03 -12.96 -7.18
C ILE A 57 -2.57 -12.86 -8.61
N GLU A 58 -2.14 -13.73 -9.52
CA GLU A 58 -2.66 -13.79 -10.89
C GLU A 58 -4.14 -14.18 -10.93
N ALA A 59 -4.59 -15.09 -10.05
CA ALA A 59 -6.01 -15.41 -9.95
C ALA A 59 -6.82 -14.20 -9.47
N ILE A 60 -6.31 -13.47 -8.47
CA ILE A 60 -6.96 -12.25 -7.96
C ILE A 60 -7.01 -11.17 -9.03
N SER A 61 -5.93 -10.94 -9.78
CA SER A 61 -5.90 -9.91 -10.83
C SER A 61 -6.89 -10.19 -11.97
N LYS A 62 -7.22 -11.46 -12.21
CA LYS A 62 -8.25 -11.90 -13.17
C LYS A 62 -9.68 -11.94 -12.60
N GLY A 63 -9.85 -11.58 -11.32
CA GLY A 63 -11.14 -11.57 -10.63
C GLY A 63 -11.57 -12.92 -10.02
N ASP A 64 -10.75 -13.97 -10.10
CA ASP A 64 -11.00 -15.24 -9.40
C ASP A 64 -10.52 -15.17 -7.95
N LEU A 65 -11.30 -14.46 -7.14
CA LEU A 65 -11.04 -14.30 -5.70
C LEU A 65 -11.05 -15.66 -4.99
N ARG A 66 -11.91 -16.60 -5.38
CA ARG A 66 -12.03 -17.90 -4.70
C ARG A 66 -10.74 -18.70 -4.79
N THR A 67 -10.17 -18.82 -5.98
CA THR A 67 -8.91 -19.53 -6.18
C THR A 67 -7.76 -18.77 -5.53
N GLY A 68 -7.73 -17.45 -5.68
CA GLY A 68 -6.71 -16.59 -5.09
C GLY A 68 -6.61 -16.73 -3.57
N PHE A 69 -7.73 -16.56 -2.86
CA PHE A 69 -7.79 -16.66 -1.40
C PHE A 69 -7.44 -18.07 -0.93
N ARG A 70 -7.95 -19.14 -1.57
CA ARG A 70 -7.62 -20.52 -1.18
C ARG A 70 -6.11 -20.80 -1.28
N ARG A 71 -5.45 -20.28 -2.31
CA ARG A 71 -4.00 -20.43 -2.47
C ARG A 71 -3.24 -19.67 -1.39
N LEU A 72 -3.61 -18.43 -1.10
CA LEU A 72 -3.00 -17.65 -0.01
C LEU A 72 -3.17 -18.34 1.35
N ASP A 73 -4.36 -18.88 1.62
CA ASP A 73 -4.65 -19.62 2.84
C ASP A 73 -3.78 -20.88 2.96
N SER A 74 -3.63 -21.65 1.87
CA SER A 74 -2.74 -22.83 1.85
C SER A 74 -1.25 -22.50 2.07
N LEU A 75 -0.85 -21.24 1.86
CA LEU A 75 0.50 -20.74 2.13
C LEU A 75 0.66 -20.19 3.55
N GLY A 76 -0.41 -20.20 4.37
CA GLY A 76 -0.42 -19.59 5.69
C GLY A 76 -0.37 -18.05 5.66
N ALA A 77 -0.84 -17.44 4.57
CA ALA A 77 -0.79 -15.98 4.41
C ALA A 77 -1.81 -15.23 5.28
N PHE A 78 -2.78 -15.92 5.87
CA PHE A 78 -3.80 -15.34 6.74
C PHE A 78 -3.63 -15.84 8.17
N VAL A 79 -3.56 -14.90 9.11
CA VAL A 79 -3.56 -15.18 10.55
C VAL A 79 -4.66 -14.31 11.17
N GLU A 80 -5.73 -14.95 11.63
CA GLU A 80 -6.87 -14.27 12.22
C GLU A 80 -6.74 -14.21 13.74
N ILE A 81 -6.66 -12.99 14.27
CA ILE A 81 -6.59 -12.73 15.71
C ILE A 81 -7.69 -11.74 16.05
N ALA A 82 -8.71 -12.18 16.79
CA ALA A 82 -9.87 -11.38 17.14
C ALA A 82 -9.51 -10.22 18.07
N ASP A 83 -8.71 -10.50 19.09
CA ASP A 83 -8.26 -9.49 20.05
C ASP A 83 -7.25 -8.52 19.41
N GLU A 84 -7.55 -7.22 19.46
CA GLU A 84 -6.74 -6.19 18.82
C GLU A 84 -5.35 -6.07 19.46
N VAL A 85 -5.27 -6.13 20.78
CA VAL A 85 -4.01 -5.98 21.52
C VAL A 85 -3.08 -7.16 21.20
N GLN A 86 -3.61 -8.38 21.25
CA GLN A 86 -2.87 -9.58 20.88
C GLN A 86 -2.45 -9.52 19.41
N ARG A 87 -3.32 -9.09 18.50
CA ARG A 87 -3.00 -8.98 17.07
C ARG A 87 -1.83 -8.04 16.82
N HIS A 88 -1.80 -6.89 17.48
CA HIS A 88 -0.69 -5.93 17.37
C HIS A 88 0.60 -6.45 18.00
N ARG A 89 0.50 -7.19 19.11
CA ARG A 89 1.64 -7.82 19.77
C ARG A 89 2.29 -8.90 18.90
N GLU A 90 1.50 -9.80 18.33
CA GLU A 90 2.00 -10.85 17.43
C GLU A 90 2.63 -10.24 16.17
N LEU A 91 1.97 -9.25 15.55
CA LEU A 91 2.52 -8.52 14.41
C LEU A 91 3.88 -7.88 14.75
N ALA A 92 4.00 -7.26 15.91
CA ALA A 92 5.27 -6.67 16.35
C ALA A 92 6.36 -7.75 16.55
N ALA A 93 6.01 -8.91 17.11
CA ALA A 93 6.93 -10.02 17.28
C ALA A 93 7.43 -10.55 15.92
N ASP A 94 6.54 -10.76 14.97
CA ASP A 94 6.87 -11.18 13.59
C ASP A 94 7.77 -10.16 12.89
N TYR A 95 7.46 -8.86 13.05
CA TYR A 95 8.28 -7.78 12.51
C TYR A 95 9.73 -7.85 13.00
N ILE A 96 9.94 -8.07 14.31
CA ILE A 96 11.28 -8.24 14.88
C ILE A 96 11.95 -9.50 14.34
N ALA A 97 11.22 -10.61 14.29
CA ALA A 97 11.74 -11.90 13.84
C ALA A 97 12.22 -11.87 12.39
N LEU A 98 11.42 -11.29 11.49
CA LEU A 98 11.76 -11.11 10.08
C LEU A 98 12.93 -10.13 9.90
N GLY A 99 12.98 -9.08 10.71
CA GLY A 99 14.01 -8.05 10.68
C GLY A 99 15.40 -8.48 11.20
N ARG A 100 15.56 -9.68 11.75
CA ARG A 100 16.83 -10.14 12.36
C ARG A 100 18.02 -10.13 11.38
N ARG A 101 17.77 -10.20 10.08
CA ARG A 101 18.80 -10.15 9.03
C ARG A 101 19.16 -8.73 8.59
N GLY A 102 18.60 -7.71 9.23
CA GLY A 102 18.84 -6.30 8.93
C GLY A 102 17.83 -5.67 7.95
N GLU A 103 16.99 -6.50 7.32
CA GLU A 103 15.94 -6.06 6.41
C GLU A 103 14.57 -6.23 7.07
N PHE A 104 13.95 -5.12 7.44
CA PHE A 104 12.62 -5.13 8.05
C PHE A 104 11.52 -5.10 6.99
N PRO A 105 10.40 -5.83 7.19
CA PRO A 105 9.27 -5.80 6.27
C PRO A 105 8.52 -4.46 6.34
N LEU A 106 7.80 -4.12 5.28
CA LEU A 106 6.83 -3.01 5.29
C LEU A 106 5.51 -3.50 5.89
N VAL A 107 5.02 -2.81 6.91
CA VAL A 107 3.69 -3.05 7.49
C VAL A 107 2.72 -2.01 6.96
N VAL A 108 1.57 -2.46 6.48
CA VAL A 108 0.50 -1.60 5.93
C VAL A 108 -0.76 -1.81 6.74
N SER A 109 -1.40 -0.71 7.15
CA SER A 109 -2.68 -0.72 7.86
C SER A 109 -3.72 0.09 7.08
N PRO A 110 -5.01 -0.30 7.12
CA PRO A 110 -6.09 0.43 6.45
C PRO A 110 -6.28 1.89 6.91
N THR A 111 -5.97 2.20 8.17
CA THR A 111 -6.19 3.54 8.76
C THR A 111 -4.95 4.10 9.44
N HIS A 112 -4.89 5.44 9.53
CA HIS A 112 -3.84 6.12 10.31
C HIS A 112 -3.88 5.78 11.80
N ALA A 113 -5.07 5.66 12.38
CA ALA A 113 -5.22 5.30 13.78
C ALA A 113 -4.65 3.91 14.08
N GLU A 114 -4.95 2.93 13.24
CA GLU A 114 -4.39 1.57 13.37
C GLU A 114 -2.88 1.56 13.11
N SER A 115 -2.42 2.27 12.07
CA SER A 115 -0.99 2.41 11.78
C SER A 115 -0.22 2.99 12.98
N ALA A 116 -0.79 3.98 13.68
CA ALA A 116 -0.19 4.54 14.88
C ALA A 116 -0.10 3.51 16.02
N LYS A 117 -1.16 2.74 16.27
CA LYS A 117 -1.15 1.67 17.30
C LYS A 117 -0.13 0.59 16.99
N VAL A 118 -0.10 0.10 15.75
CA VAL A 118 0.86 -0.91 15.27
C VAL A 118 2.30 -0.38 15.35
N THR A 119 2.53 0.87 14.94
CA THR A 119 3.85 1.50 15.04
C THR A 119 4.32 1.57 16.49
N ASN A 120 3.44 1.93 17.43
CA ASN A 120 3.78 1.96 18.85
C ASN A 120 4.14 0.56 19.38
N ALA A 121 3.34 -0.47 19.06
CA ALA A 121 3.64 -1.84 19.46
C ALA A 121 5.01 -2.33 18.92
N ILE A 122 5.32 -2.03 17.64
CA ILE A 122 6.63 -2.33 17.05
C ILE A 122 7.75 -1.57 17.78
N ARG A 123 7.54 -0.28 18.11
CA ARG A 123 8.54 0.52 18.82
C ARG A 123 8.80 -0.03 20.23
N GLU A 124 7.78 -0.45 20.94
CA GLU A 124 7.93 -1.09 22.26
C GLU A 124 8.72 -2.38 22.15
N ALA A 125 8.37 -3.28 21.22
CA ALA A 125 9.10 -4.52 20.98
C ALA A 125 10.57 -4.28 20.60
N ARG A 126 10.87 -3.27 19.77
CA ARG A 126 12.25 -2.89 19.41
C ARG A 126 13.03 -2.32 20.59
N ARG A 127 12.36 -1.59 21.49
CA ARG A 127 12.96 -1.07 22.73
C ARG A 127 13.33 -2.22 23.66
N GLU A 128 12.43 -3.16 23.87
CA GLU A 128 12.66 -4.36 24.68
C GLU A 128 13.80 -5.22 24.11
N ALA A 129 13.89 -5.31 22.78
CA ALA A 129 15.00 -5.98 22.08
C ALA A 129 16.33 -5.19 22.10
N GLY A 130 16.39 -4.03 22.76
CA GLY A 130 17.62 -3.21 22.88
C GLY A 130 18.07 -2.55 21.57
N GLN A 131 17.19 -2.40 20.57
CA GLN A 131 17.54 -1.90 19.24
C GLN A 131 17.48 -0.36 19.11
N PHE A 132 17.10 0.34 20.18
CA PHE A 132 17.03 1.80 20.19
C PHE A 132 18.05 2.42 21.14
N GLY A 133 18.66 3.52 20.68
CA GLY A 133 19.42 4.43 21.52
C GLY A 133 18.53 5.47 22.20
N ALA A 134 19.15 6.56 22.66
CA ALA A 134 18.43 7.67 23.29
C ALA A 134 17.40 8.32 22.34
N GLU A 135 16.19 8.56 22.85
CA GLU A 135 15.14 9.23 22.10
C GLU A 135 15.43 10.72 21.95
N LYS A 136 15.10 11.26 20.78
CA LYS A 136 15.17 12.69 20.47
C LYS A 136 13.82 13.15 19.92
N LYS A 137 13.41 14.33 20.33
CA LYS A 137 12.19 14.98 19.82
C LYS A 137 12.58 16.00 18.76
N PHE A 138 11.84 16.01 17.66
CA PHE A 138 12.02 16.97 16.57
C PHE A 138 10.68 17.64 16.28
N LEU A 139 10.72 18.92 15.93
CA LEU A 139 9.57 19.61 15.38
C LEU A 139 9.36 19.12 13.94
N GLN A 140 8.14 18.74 13.60
CA GLN A 140 7.77 18.33 12.25
C GLN A 140 6.49 19.04 11.83
N TYR A 141 6.44 19.42 10.55
CA TYR A 141 5.19 19.86 9.93
C TYR A 141 4.42 18.65 9.45
N GLN A 142 3.13 18.60 9.75
CA GLN A 142 2.23 17.61 9.19
C GLN A 142 1.31 18.30 8.18
N ASN A 143 1.17 17.69 7.00
CA ASN A 143 0.20 18.16 6.03
C ASN A 143 -1.19 17.90 6.61
N LEU A 144 -1.99 18.96 6.73
CA LEU A 144 -3.36 18.89 7.24
C LEU A 144 -4.33 18.24 6.24
N GLN A 145 -3.85 17.92 5.04
CA GLN A 145 -4.61 17.31 3.94
C GLN A 145 -5.86 18.13 3.58
N TRP A 146 -5.78 19.46 3.73
CA TRP A 146 -6.89 20.33 3.42
C TRP A 146 -7.28 20.27 1.95
N GLU A 147 -8.57 20.03 1.75
CA GLU A 147 -9.26 20.17 0.48
C GLU A 147 -9.22 21.64 0.02
N GLU A 148 -9.41 21.86 -1.28
CA GLU A 148 -9.34 23.19 -1.87
C GLU A 148 -10.34 24.18 -1.25
N ALA A 149 -11.52 23.68 -0.86
CA ALA A 149 -12.54 24.47 -0.15
C ALA A 149 -12.13 24.85 1.27
N GLU A 150 -11.39 24.00 1.99
CA GLU A 150 -10.94 24.24 3.36
C GLU A 150 -9.81 25.27 3.39
N ARG A 151 -8.97 25.30 2.35
CA ARG A 151 -7.89 26.30 2.21
C ARG A 151 -8.40 27.72 2.01
N GLN A 152 -9.62 27.89 1.47
CA GLN A 152 -10.22 29.20 1.20
C GLN A 152 -10.88 29.84 2.42
N LEU A 153 -10.98 29.13 3.56
CA LEU A 153 -11.60 29.61 4.79
C LEU A 153 -10.61 30.29 5.77
N LEU A 154 -9.39 30.58 5.31
CA LEU A 154 -8.31 31.25 6.05
C LEU A 154 -7.87 32.52 5.33
#